data_AF-X2LBN3-F1
#
_entry.id   AF-X2LBN3-F1
#
_cell.length_a   1.000
_cell.length_b   1.000
_cell.length_c   1.000
_cell.angle_alpha   90.00
_cell.angle_beta   90.00
_cell.angle_gamma   90.00
#
_symmetry.space_group_name_H-M   'P 1'
#
loop_
_entity.id
_entity.type
_entity.pdbx_description
1 polymer ?
#
loop_
_entity_poly.entity_id
_entity_poly.type
_entity_poly.pdbx_seq_one_letter_code
_entity_poly.pdbx_strand_id
1 'polypeptide(L)'
;MPSFRQTTVSGLPAILLCGEELEVVAVPSVGMKLTNLRRPRGREWLWRNDQLPLAPPRPETSFVEGGDSGGWDECFPTVSPSPVPGAPPGTPPLPDHGELWSAPWTSSVYGHAGGVTLAASATGRVLPYEFHRELTVDPHEPLLRMRYRVRNPGSSPFPWIWCAHPLLNVQPGSSLELPTMHQATLDSVHNVPEIERGDIVGWPDALGGEGGRFVFPEEGAWAVKLFGDVGSSGRMILTDPRRGERLELRVRPEEVPQVGIWINTRGWAPPGRRPYYNLGLEPAIGAPDSLEEAVRDWKTAQTLAPGEERSWGLEVRLLEAMSG
;
A
#
# COMPACT_ATOMS: atom_id res chain seq x y z
N MET A 1 16.76 -1.42 24.09
CA MET A 1 16.60 -0.09 23.45
C MET A 1 16.27 -0.32 21.99
N PRO A 2 15.19 0.29 21.46
CA PRO A 2 14.95 0.29 20.02
C PRO A 2 16.17 0.86 19.32
N SER A 3 16.53 0.28 18.18
CA SER A 3 17.74 0.65 17.45
C SER A 3 17.44 0.79 15.98
N PHE A 4 18.24 1.62 15.31
CA PHE A 4 18.35 1.58 13.86
C PHE A 4 19.78 1.28 13.47
N ARG A 5 19.96 0.72 12.28
CA ARG A 5 21.28 0.59 11.66
C ARG A 5 21.20 0.75 10.15
N GLN A 6 22.28 1.25 9.57
CA GLN A 6 22.48 1.18 8.15
C GLN A 6 22.71 -0.27 7.73
N THR A 7 22.14 -0.64 6.60
CA THR A 7 22.27 -1.97 6.00
C THR A 7 22.20 -1.86 4.47
N THR A 8 22.05 -2.98 3.79
CA THR A 8 22.00 -3.04 2.33
C THR A 8 20.94 -4.04 1.88
N VAL A 9 20.14 -3.66 0.89
CA VAL A 9 19.18 -4.54 0.21
C VAL A 9 19.47 -4.50 -1.28
N SER A 10 19.78 -5.64 -1.89
CA SER A 10 20.14 -5.73 -3.32
C SER A 10 21.25 -4.76 -3.75
N GLY A 11 22.24 -4.53 -2.89
CA GLY A 11 23.33 -3.57 -3.13
C GLY A 11 23.00 -2.10 -2.86
N LEU A 12 21.74 -1.77 -2.51
CA LEU A 12 21.30 -0.40 -2.22
C LEU A 12 21.38 -0.08 -0.72
N PRO A 13 21.83 1.13 -0.34
CA PRO A 13 21.78 1.58 1.04
C PRO A 13 20.36 1.53 1.61
N ALA A 14 20.23 0.94 2.79
CA ALA A 14 18.95 0.74 3.47
C ALA A 14 19.05 1.07 4.95
N ILE A 15 17.91 1.32 5.58
CA ILE A 15 17.78 1.60 7.01
C ILE A 15 16.92 0.51 7.63
N LEU A 16 17.50 -0.25 8.55
CA LEU A 16 16.74 -1.16 9.42
C LEU A 16 16.29 -0.37 10.65
N LEU A 17 14.99 -0.37 10.92
CA LEU A 17 14.40 -0.01 12.20
C LEU A 17 14.06 -1.29 12.97
N CYS A 18 14.40 -1.36 14.25
CA CYS A 18 14.27 -2.57 15.05
C CYS A 18 13.81 -2.25 16.48
N GLY A 19 12.68 -2.84 16.86
CA GLY A 19 12.23 -3.01 18.24
C GLY A 19 12.43 -4.46 18.70
N GLU A 20 11.96 -4.80 19.90
CA GLU A 20 12.06 -6.18 20.42
C GLU A 20 11.22 -7.17 19.60
N GLU A 21 10.08 -6.71 19.08
CA GLU A 21 9.07 -7.56 18.45
C GLU A 21 8.83 -7.24 16.96
N LEU A 22 9.52 -6.25 16.39
CA LEU A 22 9.33 -5.82 15.00
C LEU A 22 10.62 -5.31 14.35
N GLU A 23 10.84 -5.72 13.10
CA GLU A 23 11.86 -5.23 12.19
C GLU A 23 11.22 -4.70 10.91
N VAL A 24 11.64 -3.50 10.50
CA VAL A 24 11.23 -2.87 9.23
C VAL A 24 12.47 -2.39 8.50
N VAL A 25 12.59 -2.69 7.20
CA VAL A 25 13.69 -2.20 6.37
C VAL A 25 13.17 -1.27 5.29
N ALA A 26 13.64 -0.03 5.30
CA ALA A 26 13.33 0.98 4.29
C ALA A 26 14.53 1.21 3.35
N VAL A 27 14.25 1.48 2.08
CA VAL A 27 15.26 1.79 1.05
C VAL A 27 15.02 3.22 0.54
N PRO A 28 15.69 4.23 1.12
CA PRO A 28 15.47 5.64 0.76
C PRO A 28 15.63 5.95 -0.72
N SER A 29 16.57 5.30 -1.40
CA SER A 29 16.85 5.54 -2.82
C SER A 29 15.81 4.96 -3.78
N VAL A 30 14.77 4.28 -3.28
CA VAL A 30 13.67 3.71 -4.08
C VAL A 30 12.35 4.15 -3.47
N GLY A 31 12.02 5.44 -3.55
CA GLY A 31 10.73 5.96 -3.08
C GLY A 31 10.47 5.77 -1.58
N MET A 32 11.52 5.59 -0.77
CA MET A 32 11.39 5.18 0.64
C MET A 32 10.61 3.85 0.83
N LYS A 33 10.70 2.94 -0.16
CA LYS A 33 10.02 1.63 -0.17
C LYS A 33 10.39 0.80 1.07
N LEU A 34 9.41 0.12 1.66
CA LEU A 34 9.68 -0.90 2.67
C LEU A 34 9.87 -2.26 2.00
N THR A 35 10.93 -2.96 2.38
CA THR A 35 11.34 -4.24 1.76
C THR A 35 11.27 -5.42 2.72
N ASN A 36 11.07 -5.14 4.01
CA ASN A 36 10.88 -6.09 5.08
C ASN A 36 9.89 -5.54 6.11
N LEU A 37 9.01 -6.41 6.59
CA LEU A 37 8.15 -6.22 7.75
C LEU A 37 7.98 -7.58 8.43
N ARG A 38 8.56 -7.76 9.63
CA ARG A 38 8.56 -9.06 10.32
C ARG A 38 8.92 -8.95 11.79
N ARG A 39 8.65 -10.00 12.58
CA ARG A 39 9.34 -10.19 13.86
C ARG A 39 10.82 -10.51 13.61
N PRO A 40 11.75 -10.21 14.53
CA PRO A 40 13.12 -10.69 14.45
C PRO A 40 13.16 -12.22 14.25
N ARG A 41 13.79 -12.67 13.15
CA ARG A 41 13.84 -14.10 12.73
C ARG A 41 12.47 -14.76 12.46
N GLY A 42 11.42 -13.97 12.28
CA GLY A 42 10.07 -14.44 11.91
C GLY A 42 9.86 -14.53 10.39
N ARG A 43 8.62 -14.86 9.99
CA ARG A 43 8.21 -14.85 8.58
C ARG A 43 8.25 -13.44 8.00
N GLU A 44 8.58 -13.33 6.72
CA GLU A 44 8.49 -12.07 5.97
C GLU A 44 7.06 -11.86 5.48
N TRP A 45 6.46 -10.72 5.84
CA TRP A 45 5.10 -10.35 5.44
C TRP A 45 5.03 -9.65 4.10
N LEU A 46 6.08 -8.95 3.65
CA LEU A 46 6.09 -8.28 2.36
C LEU A 46 6.49 -9.25 1.24
N TRP A 47 5.68 -9.31 0.20
CA TRP A 47 5.98 -10.06 -1.01
C TRP A 47 7.15 -9.41 -1.75
N ARG A 48 7.94 -10.24 -2.42
CA ARG A 48 9.05 -9.82 -3.26
C ARG A 48 8.87 -10.42 -4.64
N ASN A 49 9.04 -9.60 -5.67
CA ASN A 49 9.02 -10.07 -7.04
C ASN A 49 10.28 -10.89 -7.31
N ASP A 50 10.12 -12.16 -7.68
CA ASP A 50 11.23 -13.07 -8.01
C ASP A 50 11.75 -12.86 -9.45
N GLN A 51 11.06 -12.05 -10.24
CA GLN A 51 11.35 -11.79 -11.65
C GLN A 51 11.79 -10.35 -11.93
N LEU A 52 11.66 -9.44 -10.97
CA LEU A 52 12.09 -8.05 -11.07
C LEU A 52 12.89 -7.64 -9.82
N PRO A 53 14.22 -7.51 -9.92
CA PRO A 53 15.03 -7.11 -8.78
C PRO A 53 14.74 -5.66 -8.37
N LEU A 54 14.90 -5.37 -7.09
CA LEU A 54 14.91 -3.99 -6.58
C LEU A 54 16.03 -3.19 -7.24
N ALA A 55 15.68 -2.07 -7.86
CA ALA A 55 16.62 -1.16 -8.52
C ALA A 55 16.22 0.31 -8.24
N PRO A 56 17.17 1.26 -8.39
CA PRO A 56 16.82 2.69 -8.35
C PRO A 56 15.75 3.01 -9.39
N PRO A 57 14.70 3.75 -9.01
CA PRO A 57 13.59 4.02 -9.89
C PRO A 57 13.99 5.00 -10.98
N ARG A 58 13.26 4.91 -12.09
CA ARG A 58 13.36 5.84 -13.23
C ARG A 58 11.99 6.48 -13.38
N PRO A 59 11.82 7.78 -13.05
CA PRO A 59 10.50 8.43 -13.03
C PRO A 59 9.69 8.30 -14.34
N GLU A 60 10.38 8.13 -15.47
CA GLU A 60 9.81 7.95 -16.80
C GLU A 60 9.44 6.50 -17.15
N THR A 61 9.73 5.52 -16.28
CA THR A 61 9.45 4.09 -16.52
C THR A 61 8.12 3.69 -15.89
N SER A 62 7.39 2.76 -16.52
CA SER A 62 6.20 2.17 -15.91
C SER A 62 6.55 1.45 -14.60
N PHE A 63 5.70 1.58 -13.59
CA PHE A 63 5.85 0.86 -12.33
C PHE A 63 5.84 -0.65 -12.59
N VAL A 64 4.91 -1.12 -13.40
CA VAL A 64 4.77 -2.53 -13.75
C VAL A 64 6.03 -3.10 -14.44
N GLU A 65 6.69 -2.30 -15.27
CA GLU A 65 7.92 -2.71 -15.97
C GLU A 65 9.15 -2.67 -15.07
N GLY A 66 9.31 -1.64 -14.23
CA GLY A 66 10.58 -1.36 -13.53
C GLY A 66 10.50 -1.13 -12.01
N GLY A 67 9.32 -0.86 -11.46
CA GLY A 67 9.10 -0.52 -10.04
C GLY A 67 8.46 -1.61 -9.18
N ASP A 68 7.78 -2.59 -9.79
CA ASP A 68 7.05 -3.69 -9.14
C ASP A 68 7.98 -4.78 -8.59
N SER A 69 8.99 -4.39 -7.80
CA SER A 69 9.91 -5.32 -7.13
C SER A 69 9.28 -6.04 -5.92
N GLY A 70 8.00 -5.80 -5.64
CA GLY A 70 7.37 -6.09 -4.35
C GLY A 70 7.70 -5.04 -3.28
N GLY A 71 7.35 -5.36 -2.04
CA GLY A 71 7.52 -4.48 -0.88
C GLY A 71 6.29 -3.61 -0.60
N TRP A 72 6.54 -2.41 -0.07
CA TRP A 72 5.52 -1.41 0.26
C TRP A 72 5.90 -0.07 -0.34
N ASP A 73 5.10 0.38 -1.30
CA ASP A 73 5.23 1.69 -1.95
C ASP A 73 4.18 2.69 -1.45
N GLU A 74 4.44 3.97 -1.67
CA GLU A 74 3.47 5.03 -1.45
C GLU A 74 3.01 5.56 -2.80
N CYS A 75 1.69 5.55 -3.03
CA CYS A 75 1.09 6.04 -4.27
C CYS A 75 0.38 7.37 -4.00
N PHE A 76 0.79 8.42 -4.71
CA PHE A 76 0.20 9.75 -4.65
C PHE A 76 0.65 10.54 -5.88
N PRO A 77 -0.19 11.36 -6.53
CA PRO A 77 -1.61 11.62 -6.24
C PRO A 77 -2.59 10.71 -7.00
N THR A 78 -2.09 9.62 -7.60
CA THR A 78 -2.84 8.60 -8.37
C THR A 78 -2.17 7.24 -8.16
N VAL A 79 -2.84 6.15 -8.52
CA VAL A 79 -2.26 4.79 -8.54
C VAL A 79 -2.12 4.27 -9.98
N SER A 80 -3.12 4.47 -10.83
CA SER A 80 -2.99 4.23 -12.27
C SER A 80 -2.55 5.51 -12.99
N PRO A 81 -1.91 5.40 -14.19
CA PRO A 81 -1.64 6.56 -15.02
C PRO A 81 -2.91 7.38 -15.25
N SER A 82 -2.83 8.69 -15.06
CA SER A 82 -4.01 9.57 -15.14
C SER A 82 -3.63 10.92 -15.70
N PRO A 83 -4.47 11.56 -16.54
CA PRO A 83 -4.36 13.01 -16.71
C PRO A 83 -4.59 13.70 -15.34
N VAL A 84 -4.14 14.93 -15.19
CA VAL A 84 -4.53 15.75 -14.03
C VAL A 84 -5.92 16.33 -14.31
N PRO A 85 -6.99 15.93 -13.58
CA PRO A 85 -8.33 16.40 -13.89
C PRO A 85 -8.46 17.92 -13.74
N GLY A 86 -8.94 18.58 -14.80
CA GLY A 86 -9.13 20.04 -14.81
C GLY A 86 -7.84 20.86 -15.03
N ALA A 87 -6.69 20.23 -15.29
CA ALA A 87 -5.45 20.95 -15.56
C ALA A 87 -5.45 21.64 -16.96
N PRO A 88 -4.66 22.71 -17.14
CA PRO A 88 -4.50 23.35 -18.44
C PRO A 88 -3.97 22.40 -19.54
N PRO A 89 -4.28 22.67 -20.82
CA PRO A 89 -3.67 21.95 -21.93
C PRO A 89 -2.14 21.98 -21.86
N GLY A 90 -1.51 20.82 -22.02
CA GLY A 90 -0.05 20.68 -21.98
C GLY A 90 0.52 20.32 -20.60
N THR A 91 -0.29 20.24 -19.54
CA THR A 91 0.15 19.65 -18.27
C THR A 91 0.51 18.18 -18.47
N PRO A 92 1.71 17.73 -18.06
CA PRO A 92 2.08 16.31 -18.13
C PRO A 92 1.09 15.43 -17.36
N PRO A 93 0.82 14.19 -17.83
CA PRO A 93 0.02 13.24 -17.07
C PRO A 93 0.76 12.82 -15.80
N LEU A 94 -0.01 12.36 -14.82
CA LEU A 94 0.52 11.70 -13.63
C LEU A 94 1.00 10.30 -14.01
N PRO A 95 2.20 9.90 -13.54
CA PRO A 95 2.77 8.60 -13.86
C PRO A 95 2.02 7.47 -13.16
N ASP A 96 2.23 6.26 -13.68
CA ASP A 96 1.85 5.00 -13.03
C ASP A 96 2.35 4.95 -11.58
N HIS A 97 1.46 4.61 -10.64
CA HIS A 97 1.65 4.61 -9.19
C HIS A 97 1.98 5.98 -8.57
N GLY A 98 1.73 7.06 -9.32
CA GLY A 98 1.98 8.42 -8.87
C GLY A 98 3.48 8.74 -8.76
N GLU A 99 3.80 9.87 -8.15
CA GLU A 99 5.14 10.44 -8.21
C GLU A 99 6.05 9.91 -7.08
N LEU A 100 5.49 9.44 -5.96
CA LEU A 100 6.25 9.15 -4.74
C LEU A 100 7.16 7.92 -4.81
N TRP A 101 6.75 6.85 -5.50
CA TRP A 101 7.53 5.59 -5.59
C TRP A 101 8.87 5.79 -6.32
N SER A 102 8.93 6.79 -7.21
CA SER A 102 10.13 7.12 -7.99
C SER A 102 10.79 8.44 -7.58
N ALA A 103 10.18 9.19 -6.66
CA ALA A 103 10.70 10.46 -6.18
C ALA A 103 12.00 10.29 -5.37
N PRO A 104 12.89 11.31 -5.39
CA PRO A 104 13.94 11.42 -4.39
C PRO A 104 13.35 11.78 -3.03
N TRP A 105 13.73 11.04 -2.00
CA TRP A 105 13.35 11.33 -0.62
C TRP A 105 14.53 11.86 0.18
N THR A 106 14.26 12.86 1.01
CA THR A 106 15.16 13.23 2.11
C THR A 106 14.68 12.56 3.38
N SER A 107 15.59 12.08 4.22
CA SER A 107 15.20 11.35 5.44
C SER A 107 16.17 11.53 6.59
N SER A 108 15.64 11.42 7.81
CA SER A 108 16.40 11.34 9.06
C SER A 108 15.84 10.21 9.92
N VAL A 109 16.71 9.63 10.74
CA VAL A 109 16.32 8.57 11.68
C VAL A 109 16.81 8.93 13.07
N TYR A 110 15.94 8.79 14.07
CA TYR A 110 16.24 9.18 15.45
C TYR A 110 15.48 8.31 16.45
N GLY A 111 16.09 8.08 17.61
CA GLY A 111 15.46 7.37 18.73
C GLY A 111 14.82 8.35 19.72
N HIS A 112 13.73 7.91 20.35
CA HIS A 112 13.05 8.62 21.43
C HIS A 112 12.37 7.62 22.36
N ALA A 113 11.71 8.10 23.44
CA ALA A 113 11.07 7.22 24.42
C ALA A 113 9.97 6.32 23.83
N GLY A 114 9.34 6.75 22.73
CA GLY A 114 8.28 6.02 22.04
C GLY A 114 8.76 5.07 20.94
N GLY A 115 10.07 4.91 20.74
CA GLY A 115 10.61 4.05 19.70
C GLY A 115 11.71 4.67 18.86
N VAL A 116 11.90 4.09 17.68
CA VAL A 116 12.79 4.63 16.65
C VAL A 116 11.95 5.10 15.47
N THR A 117 12.19 6.33 15.03
CA THR A 117 11.42 6.96 13.95
C THR A 117 12.32 7.25 12.75
N LEU A 118 11.90 6.80 11.57
CA LEU A 118 12.41 7.24 10.27
C LEU A 118 11.42 8.27 9.72
N ALA A 119 11.82 9.53 9.70
CA ALA A 119 11.06 10.62 9.11
C ALA A 119 11.61 10.93 7.72
N ALA A 120 10.72 11.09 6.74
CA ALA A 120 11.10 11.33 5.37
C ALA A 120 10.14 12.31 4.67
N SER A 121 10.66 13.00 3.67
CA SER A 121 9.85 13.88 2.83
C SER A 121 10.28 13.86 1.36
N ALA A 122 9.30 14.05 0.49
CA ALA A 122 9.44 14.22 -0.94
C ALA A 122 8.53 15.35 -1.44
N THR A 123 8.86 15.91 -2.60
CA THR A 123 8.06 16.95 -3.25
C THR A 123 7.55 16.45 -4.60
N GLY A 124 6.31 16.79 -4.94
CA GLY A 124 5.75 16.51 -6.26
C GLY A 124 6.47 17.27 -7.37
N ARG A 125 6.51 16.69 -8.56
CA ARG A 125 7.10 17.27 -9.78
C ARG A 125 6.01 17.80 -10.71
N VAL A 126 4.93 17.06 -10.89
CA VAL A 126 3.77 17.45 -11.72
C VAL A 126 2.84 18.34 -10.91
N LEU A 127 2.50 17.94 -9.68
CA LEU A 127 1.70 18.74 -8.76
C LEU A 127 2.56 19.38 -7.65
N PRO A 128 2.26 20.62 -7.23
CA PRO A 128 3.05 21.31 -6.22
C PRO A 128 2.64 20.85 -4.82
N TYR A 129 3.22 19.75 -4.34
CA TYR A 129 2.99 19.26 -2.98
C TYR A 129 4.28 18.93 -2.24
N GLU A 130 4.21 19.02 -0.91
CA GLU A 130 5.20 18.49 0.03
C GLU A 130 4.56 17.31 0.76
N PHE A 131 5.13 16.13 0.64
CA PHE A 131 4.65 14.92 1.31
C PHE A 131 5.64 14.48 2.38
N HIS A 132 5.14 14.19 3.57
CA HIS A 132 5.90 13.71 4.71
C HIS A 132 5.37 12.36 5.16
N ARG A 133 6.29 11.47 5.52
CA ARG A 133 6.01 10.14 6.07
C ARG A 133 6.92 9.90 7.26
N GLU A 134 6.35 9.46 8.36
CA GLU A 134 7.07 9.00 9.53
C GLU A 134 6.75 7.53 9.80
N LEU A 135 7.79 6.75 10.10
CA LEU A 135 7.71 5.33 10.44
C LEU A 135 8.29 5.14 11.83
N THR A 136 7.46 4.91 12.83
CA THR A 136 7.88 4.68 14.21
C THR A 136 7.71 3.20 14.58
N VAL A 137 8.82 2.52 14.80
CA VAL A 137 8.82 1.16 15.37
C VAL A 137 8.82 1.27 16.89
N ASP A 138 7.80 0.67 17.51
CA ASP A 138 7.65 0.60 18.95
C ASP A 138 8.81 -0.19 19.60
N PRO A 139 9.31 0.22 20.79
CA PRO A 139 10.42 -0.46 21.43
C PRO A 139 10.11 -1.90 21.86
N HIS A 140 8.87 -2.16 22.28
CA HIS A 140 8.49 -3.40 22.99
C HIS A 140 7.32 -4.12 22.34
N GLU A 141 6.46 -3.41 21.62
CA GLU A 141 5.32 -4.00 20.94
C GLU A 141 5.64 -4.34 19.47
N PRO A 142 4.98 -5.35 18.87
CA PRO A 142 5.06 -5.64 17.44
C PRO A 142 4.28 -4.62 16.63
N LEU A 143 4.65 -3.34 16.70
CA LEU A 143 3.86 -2.23 16.19
C LEU A 143 4.71 -1.23 15.42
N LEU A 144 4.29 -0.97 14.19
CA LEU A 144 4.73 0.14 13.37
C LEU A 144 3.60 1.16 13.31
N ARG A 145 3.90 2.40 13.69
CA ARG A 145 3.01 3.55 13.47
C ARG A 145 3.51 4.34 12.29
N MET A 146 2.60 4.60 11.35
CA MET A 146 2.87 5.38 10.16
C MET A 146 2.05 6.66 10.24
N ARG A 147 2.71 7.81 10.09
CA ARG A 147 2.05 9.11 10.04
C ARG A 147 2.38 9.80 8.74
N TYR A 148 1.36 10.40 8.17
CA TYR A 148 1.43 11.04 6.87
C TYR A 148 0.98 12.48 6.97
N ARG A 149 1.58 13.32 6.15
CA ARG A 149 1.16 14.71 5.99
C ARG A 149 1.43 15.17 4.57
N VAL A 150 0.45 15.80 3.94
CA VAL A 150 0.61 16.44 2.63
C VAL A 150 0.20 17.90 2.71
N ARG A 151 0.99 18.77 2.07
CA ARG A 151 0.73 20.21 1.99
C ARG A 151 0.81 20.68 0.54
N ASN A 152 -0.06 21.61 0.17
CA ASN A 152 0.00 22.32 -1.11
C ASN A 152 0.66 23.70 -0.91
N PRO A 153 1.98 23.86 -1.15
CA PRO A 153 2.63 25.17 -1.15
C PRO A 153 2.31 26.02 -2.40
N GLY A 154 1.61 25.45 -3.39
CA GLY A 154 1.23 26.13 -4.62
C GLY A 154 0.09 27.13 -4.44
N SER A 155 -0.30 27.75 -5.55
CA SER A 155 -1.33 28.80 -5.61
C SER A 155 -2.67 28.33 -6.18
N SER A 156 -2.80 27.05 -6.55
CA SER A 156 -4.02 26.48 -7.13
C SER A 156 -4.38 25.16 -6.43
N PRO A 157 -5.69 24.87 -6.23
CA PRO A 157 -6.11 23.58 -5.71
C PRO A 157 -5.84 22.48 -6.75
N PHE A 158 -5.64 21.24 -6.28
CA PHE A 158 -5.59 20.08 -7.16
C PHE A 158 -6.29 18.88 -6.53
N PRO A 159 -6.89 18.00 -7.34
CA PRO A 159 -7.46 16.75 -6.86
C PRO A 159 -6.35 15.73 -6.57
N TRP A 160 -6.59 14.83 -5.63
CA TRP A 160 -5.66 13.76 -5.28
C TRP A 160 -6.38 12.54 -4.72
N ILE A 161 -5.73 11.39 -4.89
CA ILE A 161 -5.95 10.18 -4.10
C ILE A 161 -4.62 9.74 -3.48
N TRP A 162 -4.69 8.96 -2.41
CA TRP A 162 -3.54 8.34 -1.78
C TRP A 162 -3.80 6.86 -1.55
N CYS A 163 -2.76 6.05 -1.72
CA CYS A 163 -2.79 4.62 -1.41
C CYS A 163 -1.47 4.23 -0.75
N ALA A 164 -1.56 3.63 0.44
CA ALA A 164 -0.49 2.80 0.96
C ALA A 164 -0.51 1.48 0.19
N HIS A 165 0.56 1.13 -0.51
CA HIS A 165 0.58 0.01 -1.45
C HIS A 165 1.49 -1.16 -1.00
N PRO A 166 1.18 -1.86 0.11
CA PRO A 166 1.90 -3.06 0.50
C PRO A 166 1.47 -4.26 -0.36
N LEU A 167 2.46 -4.88 -1.00
CA LEU A 167 2.32 -6.20 -1.57
C LEU A 167 2.72 -7.23 -0.51
N LEU A 168 1.77 -8.07 -0.10
CA LEU A 168 1.86 -9.02 0.99
C LEU A 168 2.11 -10.44 0.50
N ASN A 169 2.99 -11.12 1.22
CA ASN A 169 3.40 -12.49 1.00
C ASN A 169 2.36 -13.46 1.57
N VAL A 170 1.51 -13.96 0.69
CA VAL A 170 0.43 -14.92 0.97
C VAL A 170 0.74 -16.28 0.36
N GLN A 171 0.06 -17.31 0.86
CA GLN A 171 0.17 -18.68 0.38
C GLN A 171 -1.22 -19.33 0.42
N PRO A 172 -1.40 -20.50 -0.22
CA PRO A 172 -2.61 -21.28 -0.04
C PRO A 172 -2.95 -21.48 1.44
N GLY A 173 -4.23 -21.29 1.77
CA GLY A 173 -4.77 -21.33 3.12
C GLY A 173 -4.66 -20.01 3.90
N SER A 174 -3.83 -19.04 3.48
CA SER A 174 -3.85 -17.69 4.09
C SER A 174 -5.27 -17.16 4.10
N SER A 175 -5.66 -16.41 5.14
CA SER A 175 -7.00 -15.81 5.16
C SER A 175 -6.97 -14.32 5.41
N LEU A 176 -7.77 -13.58 4.63
CA LEU A 176 -7.95 -12.14 4.73
C LEU A 176 -9.32 -11.83 5.32
N GLU A 177 -9.35 -11.00 6.36
CA GLU A 177 -10.55 -10.60 7.07
C GLU A 177 -10.67 -9.07 7.11
N LEU A 178 -11.81 -8.55 6.64
CA LEU A 178 -12.21 -7.15 6.80
C LEU A 178 -13.59 -7.13 7.49
N PRO A 179 -13.63 -7.18 8.83
CA PRO A 179 -14.83 -7.57 9.59
C PRO A 179 -16.07 -6.70 9.37
N THR A 180 -15.89 -5.47 8.93
CA THR A 180 -16.96 -4.47 8.77
C THR A 180 -17.11 -3.97 7.34
N MET A 181 -16.41 -4.59 6.39
CA MET A 181 -16.60 -4.33 4.96
C MET A 181 -17.71 -5.25 4.44
N HIS A 182 -18.73 -4.66 3.84
CA HIS A 182 -19.92 -5.41 3.39
C HIS A 182 -20.00 -5.54 1.87
N GLN A 183 -19.47 -4.57 1.14
CA GLN A 183 -19.54 -4.53 -0.32
C GLN A 183 -18.25 -3.97 -0.90
N ALA A 184 -17.98 -4.34 -2.15
CA ALA A 184 -16.86 -3.82 -2.92
C ALA A 184 -17.27 -3.63 -4.38
N THR A 185 -16.62 -2.69 -5.05
CA THR A 185 -16.75 -2.50 -6.49
C THR A 185 -15.50 -3.05 -7.20
N LEU A 186 -15.71 -3.87 -8.23
CA LEU A 186 -14.64 -4.47 -9.04
C LEU A 186 -14.03 -3.41 -9.95
N ASP A 187 -12.69 -3.34 -10.01
CA ASP A 187 -11.97 -2.43 -10.91
C ASP A 187 -11.13 -3.17 -11.95
N SER A 188 -10.56 -4.32 -11.61
CA SER A 188 -9.85 -5.19 -12.58
C SER A 188 -10.25 -6.65 -12.34
N VAL A 189 -10.50 -7.38 -13.41
CA VAL A 189 -10.88 -8.81 -13.35
C VAL A 189 -10.12 -9.58 -14.42
N HIS A 190 -9.49 -10.68 -14.01
CA HIS A 190 -8.73 -11.57 -14.88
C HIS A 190 -9.15 -13.02 -14.62
N ASN A 191 -9.71 -13.66 -15.65
CA ASN A 191 -10.12 -15.07 -15.64
C ASN A 191 -11.15 -15.44 -14.56
N VAL A 192 -12.08 -14.53 -14.24
CA VAL A 192 -13.25 -14.84 -13.38
C VAL A 192 -14.51 -14.70 -14.22
N PRO A 193 -15.17 -15.79 -14.65
CA PRO A 193 -16.25 -15.73 -15.64
C PRO A 193 -17.55 -15.03 -15.20
N GLU A 194 -17.79 -14.93 -13.89
CA GLU A 194 -19.09 -14.52 -13.32
C GLU A 194 -19.11 -13.08 -12.77
N ILE A 195 -17.99 -12.37 -12.81
CA ILE A 195 -17.88 -10.98 -12.35
C ILE A 195 -17.12 -10.15 -13.39
N GLU A 196 -17.49 -8.89 -13.53
CA GLU A 196 -16.91 -7.95 -14.49
C GLU A 196 -16.44 -6.66 -13.79
N ARG A 197 -15.64 -5.86 -14.50
CA ARG A 197 -15.26 -4.52 -14.03
C ARG A 197 -16.53 -3.67 -13.85
N GLY A 198 -16.63 -3.01 -12.71
CA GLY A 198 -17.76 -2.14 -12.35
C GLY A 198 -18.86 -2.84 -11.53
N ASP A 199 -18.83 -4.17 -11.43
CA ASP A 199 -19.79 -4.89 -10.58
C ASP A 199 -19.62 -4.50 -9.11
N ILE A 200 -20.75 -4.38 -8.42
CA ILE A 200 -20.79 -4.20 -6.95
C ILE A 200 -21.18 -5.54 -6.34
N VAL A 201 -20.30 -6.07 -5.50
CA VAL A 201 -20.44 -7.41 -4.92
C VAL A 201 -20.39 -7.38 -3.40
N GLY A 202 -21.00 -8.38 -2.76
CA GLY A 202 -20.81 -8.63 -1.33
C GLY A 202 -19.38 -9.09 -1.05
N TRP A 203 -18.73 -8.48 -0.04
CA TRP A 203 -17.41 -8.93 0.41
C TRP A 203 -17.54 -10.02 1.48
N PRO A 204 -16.81 -11.15 1.37
CA PRO A 204 -16.02 -11.66 0.23
C PRO A 204 -16.78 -12.70 -0.62
N ASP A 205 -18.10 -12.77 -0.50
CA ASP A 205 -18.95 -13.84 -1.03
C ASP A 205 -18.76 -14.08 -2.54
N ALA A 206 -18.64 -13.02 -3.34
CA ALA A 206 -18.45 -13.15 -4.79
C ALA A 206 -17.10 -13.76 -5.20
N LEU A 207 -16.16 -13.87 -4.26
CA LEU A 207 -14.88 -14.55 -4.45
C LEU A 207 -14.85 -15.93 -3.77
N GLY A 208 -16.01 -16.44 -3.34
CA GLY A 208 -16.14 -17.71 -2.62
C GLY A 208 -15.69 -17.64 -1.15
N GLY A 209 -15.58 -16.44 -0.58
CA GLY A 209 -15.39 -16.26 0.85
C GLY A 209 -16.70 -16.35 1.63
N GLU A 210 -16.61 -16.35 2.96
CA GLU A 210 -17.80 -16.40 3.84
C GLU A 210 -17.55 -15.57 5.10
N GLY A 211 -18.57 -14.88 5.59
CA GLY A 211 -18.56 -14.23 6.91
C GLY A 211 -17.48 -13.14 7.06
N GLY A 212 -17.20 -12.38 6.00
CA GLY A 212 -16.15 -11.35 6.02
C GLY A 212 -14.72 -11.89 5.82
N ARG A 213 -14.57 -13.20 5.61
CA ARG A 213 -13.28 -13.91 5.51
C ARG A 213 -13.10 -14.56 4.14
N PHE A 214 -12.03 -14.18 3.45
CA PHE A 214 -11.58 -14.82 2.21
C PHE A 214 -10.40 -15.75 2.51
N VAL A 215 -10.39 -16.96 1.94
CA VAL A 215 -9.29 -17.92 2.08
C VAL A 215 -8.62 -18.12 0.72
N PHE A 216 -7.31 -17.94 0.70
CA PHE A 216 -6.49 -18.07 -0.50
C PHE A 216 -6.44 -19.53 -0.98
N PRO A 217 -6.82 -19.83 -2.24
CA PRO A 217 -6.93 -21.20 -2.75
C PRO A 217 -5.58 -21.81 -3.12
N GLU A 218 -5.50 -23.15 -3.21
CA GLU A 218 -4.30 -23.84 -3.70
C GLU A 218 -4.01 -23.51 -5.18
N GLU A 219 -5.07 -23.59 -5.98
CA GLU A 219 -5.08 -23.28 -7.39
C GLU A 219 -6.15 -22.21 -7.66
N GLY A 220 -5.79 -21.17 -8.40
CA GLY A 220 -6.71 -20.11 -8.80
C GLY A 220 -6.64 -19.84 -10.30
N ALA A 221 -5.50 -19.32 -10.77
CA ALA A 221 -5.31 -18.84 -12.15
C ALA A 221 -6.18 -17.62 -12.52
N TRP A 222 -6.58 -16.85 -11.51
CA TRP A 222 -7.33 -15.61 -11.66
C TRP A 222 -6.72 -14.47 -10.81
N ALA A 223 -7.09 -13.23 -11.14
CA ALA A 223 -6.73 -12.07 -10.35
C ALA A 223 -7.84 -11.02 -10.38
N VAL A 224 -8.04 -10.30 -9.28
CA VAL A 224 -9.03 -9.23 -9.18
C VAL A 224 -8.49 -8.04 -8.39
N LYS A 225 -8.84 -6.83 -8.80
CA LYS A 225 -8.76 -5.60 -8.01
C LYS A 225 -10.19 -5.18 -7.65
N LEU A 226 -10.41 -4.86 -6.38
CA LEU A 226 -11.66 -4.31 -5.89
C LEU A 226 -11.41 -3.22 -4.86
N PHE A 227 -12.38 -2.32 -4.72
CA PHE A 227 -12.36 -1.25 -3.74
C PHE A 227 -13.61 -1.29 -2.87
N GLY A 228 -13.44 -1.04 -1.58
CA GLY A 228 -14.57 -0.83 -0.67
C GLY A 228 -14.20 0.10 0.46
N ASP A 229 -15.19 0.42 1.28
CA ASP A 229 -14.94 1.13 2.53
C ASP A 229 -14.36 0.15 3.57
N VAL A 230 -13.37 0.59 4.36
CA VAL A 230 -12.76 -0.22 5.43
C VAL A 230 -13.76 -0.60 6.54
N GLY A 231 -14.93 0.04 6.54
CA GLY A 231 -15.98 -0.13 7.52
C GLY A 231 -15.63 0.44 8.89
N SER A 232 -16.57 0.35 9.83
CA SER A 232 -16.47 1.01 11.14
C SER A 232 -15.31 0.52 12.02
N SER A 233 -14.78 -0.68 11.77
CA SER A 233 -13.62 -1.19 12.52
C SER A 233 -12.30 -0.59 12.06
N GLY A 234 -12.18 -0.20 10.78
CA GLY A 234 -10.92 0.21 10.17
C GLY A 234 -9.83 -0.87 10.16
N ARG A 235 -10.18 -2.15 10.38
CA ARG A 235 -9.23 -3.26 10.54
C ARG A 235 -9.21 -4.14 9.29
N MET A 236 -8.00 -4.48 8.86
CA MET A 236 -7.74 -5.47 7.82
C MET A 236 -6.73 -6.48 8.37
N ILE A 237 -7.07 -7.76 8.38
CA ILE A 237 -6.30 -8.79 9.09
C ILE A 237 -5.95 -9.91 8.10
N LEU A 238 -4.66 -10.17 7.97
CA LEU A 238 -4.13 -11.30 7.20
C LEU A 238 -3.57 -12.34 8.17
N THR A 239 -4.07 -13.57 8.07
CA THR A 239 -3.65 -14.70 8.92
C THR A 239 -2.79 -15.69 8.13
N ASP A 240 -1.63 -16.04 8.69
CA ASP A 240 -0.77 -17.11 8.19
C ASP A 240 -1.38 -18.49 8.53
N PRO A 241 -1.54 -19.39 7.55
CA PRO A 241 -2.24 -20.65 7.79
C PRO A 241 -1.41 -21.70 8.53
N ARG A 242 -0.07 -21.55 8.58
CA ARG A 242 0.80 -22.55 9.19
C ARG A 242 0.93 -22.35 10.68
N ARG A 243 1.14 -21.09 11.09
CA ARG A 243 1.43 -20.75 12.49
C ARG A 243 0.30 -19.98 13.16
N GLY A 244 -0.69 -19.50 12.41
CA GLY A 244 -1.76 -18.64 12.93
C GLY A 244 -1.30 -17.23 13.30
N GLU A 245 -0.03 -16.87 13.03
CA GLU A 245 0.47 -15.50 13.16
C GLU A 245 -0.34 -14.58 12.25
N ARG A 246 -0.59 -13.34 12.69
CA ARG A 246 -1.43 -12.38 11.94
C ARG A 246 -0.72 -11.06 11.73
N LEU A 247 -0.99 -10.46 10.59
CA LEU A 247 -0.69 -9.06 10.28
C LEU A 247 -2.00 -8.28 10.30
N GLU A 248 -2.08 -7.26 11.14
CA GLU A 248 -3.20 -6.33 11.16
C GLU A 248 -2.75 -4.97 10.65
N LEU A 249 -3.44 -4.45 9.63
CA LEU A 249 -3.42 -3.04 9.27
C LEU A 249 -4.65 -2.40 9.90
N ARG A 250 -4.46 -1.25 10.57
CA ARG A 250 -5.53 -0.52 11.22
C ARG A 250 -5.47 0.96 10.89
N VAL A 251 -6.59 1.49 10.42
CA VAL A 251 -6.79 2.91 10.15
C VAL A 251 -7.94 3.48 10.95
N ARG A 252 -8.02 4.81 10.98
CA ARG A 252 -9.22 5.53 11.37
C ARG A 252 -10.09 5.74 10.12
N PRO A 253 -11.28 5.13 10.02
CA PRO A 253 -12.12 5.22 8.82
C PRO A 253 -12.46 6.67 8.41
N GLU A 254 -12.51 7.59 9.37
CA GLU A 254 -12.73 9.02 9.11
C GLU A 254 -11.54 9.72 8.44
N GLU A 255 -10.33 9.14 8.51
CA GLU A 255 -9.13 9.67 7.87
C GLU A 255 -8.75 8.90 6.61
N VAL A 256 -8.90 7.57 6.64
CA VAL A 256 -8.58 6.64 5.54
C VAL A 256 -9.80 5.74 5.34
N PRO A 257 -10.76 6.16 4.50
CA PRO A 257 -12.06 5.51 4.42
C PRO A 257 -12.09 4.30 3.49
N GLN A 258 -11.21 4.26 2.48
CA GLN A 258 -11.22 3.23 1.45
C GLN A 258 -10.09 2.20 1.65
N VAL A 259 -10.26 1.04 1.02
CA VAL A 259 -9.22 0.04 0.82
C VAL A 259 -9.31 -0.52 -0.60
N GLY A 260 -8.18 -0.55 -1.29
CA GLY A 260 -7.98 -1.36 -2.49
C GLY A 260 -7.51 -2.76 -2.11
N ILE A 261 -8.05 -3.79 -2.75
CA ILE A 261 -7.66 -5.18 -2.53
C ILE A 261 -7.33 -5.80 -3.87
N TRP A 262 -6.04 -6.09 -4.08
CA TRP A 262 -5.54 -6.83 -5.23
C TRP A 262 -5.29 -8.29 -4.83
N ILE A 263 -6.10 -9.22 -5.31
CA ILE A 263 -5.90 -10.65 -5.08
C ILE A 263 -5.40 -11.26 -6.38
N ASN A 264 -4.18 -11.79 -6.38
CA ASN A 264 -3.63 -12.51 -7.53
C ASN A 264 -3.28 -13.93 -7.13
N THR A 265 -4.00 -14.89 -7.68
CA THR A 265 -3.83 -16.32 -7.43
C THR A 265 -3.21 -17.01 -8.65
N ARG A 266 -2.19 -16.38 -9.25
CA ARG A 266 -1.54 -16.73 -10.52
C ARG A 266 -2.40 -16.48 -11.76
N GLY A 267 -3.30 -15.49 -11.73
CA GLY A 267 -4.09 -15.12 -12.90
C GLY A 267 -3.52 -13.99 -13.74
N TRP A 268 -2.65 -13.16 -13.15
CA TRP A 268 -2.12 -12.00 -13.84
C TRP A 268 -0.63 -11.79 -13.60
N ALA A 269 0.07 -11.38 -14.65
CA ALA A 269 1.36 -10.72 -14.59
C ALA A 269 1.52 -9.86 -15.85
N PRO A 270 2.48 -8.93 -15.84
CA PRO A 270 2.84 -8.16 -17.02
C PRO A 270 3.32 -9.07 -18.15
N PRO A 271 3.21 -8.65 -19.43
CA PRO A 271 3.69 -9.43 -20.57
C PRO A 271 5.14 -9.91 -20.37
N GLY A 272 5.38 -11.19 -20.66
CA GLY A 272 6.71 -11.81 -20.54
C GLY A 272 7.09 -12.25 -19.12
N ARG A 273 6.18 -12.19 -18.14
CA ARG A 273 6.40 -12.66 -16.76
C ARG A 273 5.44 -13.77 -16.37
N ARG A 274 5.83 -14.58 -15.38
CA ARG A 274 4.97 -15.58 -14.75
C ARG A 274 3.98 -14.90 -13.81
N PRO A 275 2.68 -15.24 -13.87
CA PRO A 275 1.67 -14.75 -12.93
C PRO A 275 2.06 -14.90 -11.46
N TYR A 276 1.78 -13.86 -10.69
CA TYR A 276 2.18 -13.77 -9.29
C TYR A 276 1.19 -14.47 -8.36
N TYR A 277 1.66 -14.79 -7.16
CA TYR A 277 0.79 -15.20 -6.06
C TYR A 277 1.03 -14.23 -4.90
N ASN A 278 0.23 -13.17 -4.84
CA ASN A 278 0.40 -12.08 -3.88
C ASN A 278 -0.93 -11.38 -3.56
N LEU A 279 -0.90 -10.52 -2.55
CA LEU A 279 -2.02 -9.70 -2.11
C LEU A 279 -1.58 -8.24 -2.03
N GLY A 280 -2.22 -7.33 -2.76
CA GLY A 280 -2.21 -5.90 -2.41
C GLY A 280 -3.33 -5.62 -1.42
N LEU A 281 -2.98 -5.12 -0.23
CA LEU A 281 -3.97 -4.72 0.79
C LEU A 281 -3.75 -3.25 1.13
N GLU A 282 -4.54 -2.39 0.52
CA GLU A 282 -4.12 -1.03 0.22
C GLU A 282 -5.05 0.01 0.88
N PRO A 283 -4.82 0.40 2.14
CA PRO A 283 -5.55 1.51 2.74
C PRO A 283 -5.41 2.78 1.88
N ALA A 284 -6.53 3.45 1.62
CA ALA A 284 -6.61 4.50 0.63
C ALA A 284 -7.51 5.68 1.05
N ILE A 285 -7.20 6.84 0.48
CA ILE A 285 -8.03 8.04 0.47
C ILE A 285 -8.39 8.29 -0.99
N GLY A 286 -9.64 8.03 -1.34
CA GLY A 286 -10.12 8.00 -2.72
C GLY A 286 -9.94 6.64 -3.40
N ALA A 287 -10.77 6.39 -4.41
CA ALA A 287 -10.84 5.17 -5.24
C ALA A 287 -11.63 5.45 -6.53
N PRO A 288 -11.34 4.79 -7.67
CA PRO A 288 -10.43 3.67 -7.84
C PRO A 288 -8.99 4.17 -8.09
N ASP A 289 -8.13 3.33 -8.67
CA ASP A 289 -6.71 3.61 -8.86
C ASP A 289 -6.45 4.84 -9.77
N SER A 290 -7.34 5.16 -10.71
CA SER A 290 -7.23 6.34 -11.58
C SER A 290 -7.78 7.59 -10.89
N LEU A 291 -6.95 8.64 -10.75
CA LEU A 291 -7.39 9.92 -10.23
C LEU A 291 -8.53 10.54 -11.08
N GLU A 292 -8.51 10.37 -12.40
CA GLU A 292 -9.58 10.87 -13.26
C GLU A 292 -10.92 10.20 -12.97
N GLU A 293 -10.95 8.87 -12.87
CA GLU A 293 -12.16 8.12 -12.53
C GLU A 293 -12.62 8.44 -11.10
N ALA A 294 -11.68 8.58 -10.16
CA ALA A 294 -11.96 8.95 -8.77
C ALA A 294 -12.59 10.34 -8.66
N VAL A 295 -12.25 11.28 -9.55
CA VAL A 295 -12.86 12.62 -9.62
C VAL A 295 -14.22 12.59 -10.32
N ARG A 296 -14.30 11.96 -11.50
CA ARG A 296 -15.46 12.09 -12.39
C ARG A 296 -16.58 11.11 -12.06
N ASP A 297 -16.21 9.86 -11.87
CA ASP A 297 -17.15 8.74 -11.87
C ASP A 297 -17.49 8.34 -10.44
N TRP A 298 -16.48 8.08 -9.61
CA TRP A 298 -16.67 7.61 -8.24
C TRP A 298 -16.83 8.75 -7.22
N LYS A 299 -16.32 9.95 -7.55
CA LYS A 299 -16.41 11.17 -6.71
C LYS A 299 -15.86 10.98 -5.29
N THR A 300 -14.80 10.20 -5.16
CA THR A 300 -14.13 9.91 -3.89
C THR A 300 -12.80 10.68 -3.76
N ALA A 301 -12.27 11.20 -4.86
CA ALA A 301 -11.04 12.00 -4.86
C ALA A 301 -11.18 13.21 -3.96
N GLN A 302 -10.11 13.52 -3.24
CA GLN A 302 -10.02 14.68 -2.39
C GLN A 302 -9.49 15.88 -3.18
N THR A 303 -9.66 17.08 -2.65
CA THR A 303 -9.03 18.30 -3.18
C THR A 303 -8.13 18.90 -2.10
N LEU A 304 -6.92 19.32 -2.48
CA LEU A 304 -6.00 20.02 -1.59
C LEU A 304 -5.89 21.49 -2.02
N ALA A 305 -6.47 22.40 -1.23
CA ALA A 305 -6.49 23.82 -1.49
C ALA A 305 -5.11 24.48 -1.29
N PRO A 306 -4.87 25.67 -1.85
CA PRO A 306 -3.62 26.41 -1.63
C PRO A 306 -3.34 26.65 -0.14
N GLY A 307 -2.16 26.26 0.32
CA GLY A 307 -1.75 26.35 1.73
C GLY A 307 -2.40 25.32 2.65
N GLU A 308 -3.33 24.49 2.16
CA GLU A 308 -3.95 23.43 2.96
C GLU A 308 -2.92 22.35 3.27
N GLU A 309 -3.05 21.81 4.49
CA GLU A 309 -2.31 20.66 4.97
C GLU A 309 -3.30 19.62 5.49
N ARG A 310 -3.07 18.35 5.13
CA ARG A 310 -3.85 17.20 5.62
C ARG A 310 -2.92 16.17 6.22
N SER A 311 -3.38 15.49 7.26
CA SER A 311 -2.64 14.42 7.94
C SER A 311 -3.55 13.22 8.22
N TRP A 312 -2.97 12.03 8.20
CA TRP A 312 -3.65 10.77 8.54
C TRP A 312 -2.63 9.77 9.11
N GLY A 313 -3.13 8.65 9.63
CA GLY A 313 -2.30 7.60 10.20
C GLY A 313 -2.73 6.19 9.82
N LEU A 314 -1.76 5.27 9.91
CA LEU A 314 -1.93 3.83 9.73
C LEU A 314 -1.09 3.12 10.79
N GLU A 315 -1.69 2.17 11.50
CA GLU A 315 -0.97 1.26 12.39
C GLU A 315 -0.84 -0.12 11.75
N VAL A 316 0.31 -0.75 11.96
CA VAL A 316 0.59 -2.11 11.50
C VAL A 316 1.04 -2.93 12.70
N ARG A 317 0.34 -4.02 12.99
CA ARG A 317 0.63 -4.91 14.13
C ARG A 317 0.88 -6.34 13.69
N LEU A 318 1.87 -6.99 14.31
CA LEU A 318 2.02 -8.45 14.23
C LEU A 318 1.42 -9.08 15.49
N LEU A 319 0.42 -9.94 15.31
CA LEU A 319 -0.28 -10.60 16.40
C LEU A 319 0.08 -12.07 16.43
N GLU A 320 0.19 -12.62 17.63
CA GLU A 320 0.30 -14.06 17.83
C GLU A 320 -0.99 -14.77 17.37
N ALA A 321 -0.85 -16.08 17.19
CA ALA A 321 -1.98 -16.97 17.03
C ALA A 321 -2.97 -16.78 18.18
N MET A 322 -4.27 -16.79 17.86
CA MET A 322 -5.28 -16.85 18.91
C MET A 322 -5.09 -18.15 19.67
N SER A 323 -4.88 -18.07 20.98
CA SER A 323 -4.95 -19.25 21.83
C SER A 323 -6.37 -19.80 21.73
N GLY A 324 -6.51 -21.04 21.26
CA GLY A 324 -7.78 -21.74 21.19
C GLY A 324 -8.35 -22.08 22.55
#